data_AF-A0A8J6I2C3-F1
#
_entry.id   AF-A0A8J6I2C3-F1
#
_cell.length_a   1.000
_cell.length_b   1.000
_cell.length_c   1.000
_cell.angle_alpha   90.00
_cell.angle_beta   90.00
_cell.angle_gamma   90.00
#
_symmetry.space_group_name_H-M   'P 1'
#
loop_
_entity.id
_entity.type
_entity.pdbx_description
1 polymer ?
#
loop_
_entity_poly.entity_id
_entity_poly.type
_entity_poly.pdbx_seq_one_letter_code
_entity_poly.pdbx_strand_id
1 'polypeptide(L)'
;MKTIPIYKFYAAAFNYKTENTERSKQFGIAVQITLSLLLESFSKQGDPGILHREHKHPLVKKFIQNAKEIAYKEYPQPYDKLKPLKTNIIIDKERRISFKCIEDLDAPKIIILNFGREENLYQETSALVGLFNEFQLSNPICSIEQICYWCLGSGNIVRFNFSDIDPFPRKRILEIITSISS
;
A
#
# COMPACT_ATOMS: atom_id res chain seq x y z
N MET A 1 -1.03 -19.46 -12.54
CA MET A 1 -0.29 -18.71 -11.50
C MET A 1 -1.27 -18.03 -10.54
N LYS A 2 -1.29 -18.46 -9.28
CA LYS A 2 -2.09 -17.92 -8.17
C LYS A 2 -1.56 -16.54 -7.76
N THR A 3 -2.47 -15.57 -7.62
CA THR A 3 -2.14 -14.20 -7.21
C THR A 3 -2.64 -13.96 -5.79
N ILE A 4 -1.73 -13.66 -4.88
CA ILE A 4 -2.01 -13.42 -3.47
C ILE A 4 -2.00 -11.90 -3.24
N PRO A 5 -3.07 -11.28 -2.72
CA PRO A 5 -3.01 -9.87 -2.32
C PRO A 5 -2.00 -9.67 -1.19
N ILE A 6 -1.19 -8.60 -1.25
CA ILE A 6 -0.21 -8.27 -0.18
C ILE A 6 -0.86 -8.23 1.22
N TYR A 7 -2.09 -7.74 1.32
CA TYR A 7 -2.83 -7.73 2.57
C TYR A 7 -3.10 -9.14 3.13
N LYS A 8 -3.36 -10.15 2.28
CA LYS A 8 -3.54 -11.53 2.72
C LYS A 8 -2.23 -12.09 3.29
N PHE A 9 -1.10 -11.70 2.70
CA PHE A 9 0.21 -12.05 3.22
C PHE A 9 0.46 -11.39 4.59
N TYR A 10 0.23 -10.08 4.75
CA TYR A 10 0.38 -9.39 6.04
C TYR A 10 -0.56 -9.93 7.12
N ALA A 11 -1.81 -10.20 6.77
CA ALA A 11 -2.78 -10.76 7.71
C ALA A 11 -2.29 -12.11 8.29
N ALA A 12 -1.68 -12.96 7.46
CA ALA A 12 -1.08 -14.21 7.93
C ALA A 12 0.24 -14.01 8.68
N ALA A 13 1.08 -13.07 8.24
CA ALA A 13 2.37 -12.76 8.87
C ALA A 13 2.23 -12.21 10.30
N PHE A 14 1.19 -11.41 10.53
CA PHE A 14 0.98 -10.65 11.77
C PHE A 14 -0.29 -11.03 12.53
N ASN A 15 -0.97 -12.10 12.09
CA ASN A 15 -2.19 -12.62 12.71
C ASN A 15 -3.29 -11.56 12.88
N TYR A 16 -3.56 -10.77 11.85
CA TYR A 16 -4.60 -9.75 11.89
C TYR A 16 -5.98 -10.42 11.99
N LYS A 17 -6.60 -10.34 13.17
CA LYS A 17 -7.93 -10.87 13.44
C LYS A 17 -9.01 -9.90 12.98
N THR A 18 -10.03 -10.42 12.30
CA THR A 18 -11.25 -9.67 11.96
C THR A 18 -12.25 -9.81 13.11
N GLU A 19 -12.32 -8.84 14.01
CA GLU A 19 -13.14 -8.93 15.24
C GLU A 19 -14.63 -8.58 15.02
N ASN A 20 -14.99 -7.89 13.93
CA ASN A 20 -16.38 -7.50 13.64
C ASN A 20 -16.66 -7.51 12.12
N THR A 21 -17.44 -8.47 11.65
CA THR A 21 -17.66 -8.74 10.22
C THR A 21 -18.35 -7.60 9.46
N GLU A 22 -19.36 -6.95 10.05
CA GLU A 22 -20.11 -5.89 9.38
C GLU A 22 -19.33 -4.57 9.32
N ARG A 23 -18.73 -4.14 10.44
CA ARG A 23 -17.85 -2.95 10.45
C ARG A 23 -16.65 -3.15 9.54
N SER A 24 -16.08 -4.35 9.52
CA SER A 24 -14.96 -4.67 8.61
C SER A 24 -15.38 -4.65 7.15
N LYS A 25 -16.63 -5.04 6.84
CA LYS A 25 -17.16 -4.96 5.47
C LYS A 25 -17.31 -3.51 5.01
N GLN A 26 -17.94 -2.63 5.81
CA GLN A 26 -18.07 -1.21 5.46
C GLN A 26 -16.71 -0.52 5.34
N PHE A 27 -15.79 -0.83 6.25
CA PHE A 27 -14.42 -0.35 6.16
C PHE A 27 -13.73 -0.84 4.88
N GLY A 28 -13.83 -2.13 4.54
CA GLY A 28 -13.27 -2.68 3.30
C GLY A 28 -13.83 -2.04 2.04
N ILE A 29 -15.15 -1.76 2.01
CA ILE A 29 -15.79 -1.01 0.92
C ILE A 29 -15.18 0.39 0.81
N ALA A 30 -15.05 1.10 1.94
CA ALA A 30 -14.47 2.45 1.94
C ALA A 30 -13.01 2.46 1.45
N VAL A 31 -12.21 1.48 1.88
CA VAL A 31 -10.82 1.29 1.41
C VAL A 31 -10.79 1.06 -0.09
N GLN A 32 -11.61 0.13 -0.60
CA GLN A 32 -11.62 -0.20 -2.03
C GLN A 32 -12.03 0.99 -2.90
N ILE A 33 -13.09 1.71 -2.52
CA ILE A 33 -13.53 2.91 -3.24
C ILE A 33 -12.42 3.97 -3.23
N THR A 34 -11.88 4.27 -2.04
CA THR A 34 -10.83 5.29 -1.90
C THR A 34 -9.59 4.95 -2.72
N LEU A 35 -9.13 3.71 -2.65
CA LEU A 35 -7.96 3.27 -3.39
C LEU A 35 -8.18 3.40 -4.91
N SER A 36 -9.36 3.02 -5.41
CA SER A 36 -9.69 3.19 -6.83
C SER A 36 -9.67 4.66 -7.24
N LEU A 37 -10.34 5.53 -6.48
CA LEU A 37 -10.41 6.97 -6.78
C LEU A 37 -9.02 7.62 -6.78
N LEU A 38 -8.20 7.36 -5.75
CA LEU A 38 -6.87 7.97 -5.65
C LEU A 38 -5.95 7.48 -6.77
N LEU A 39 -5.90 6.17 -7.03
CA LEU A 39 -5.06 5.64 -8.10
C LEU A 39 -5.53 6.13 -9.47
N GLU A 40 -6.83 6.27 -9.70
CA GLU A 40 -7.34 6.85 -10.94
C GLU A 40 -6.95 8.33 -11.08
N SER A 41 -7.06 9.09 -10.00
CA SER A 41 -6.71 10.51 -9.94
C SER A 41 -5.25 10.76 -10.28
N PHE A 42 -4.34 10.04 -9.64
CA PHE A 42 -2.91 10.12 -9.95
C PHE A 42 -2.59 9.59 -11.36
N SER A 43 -3.31 8.58 -11.87
CA SER A 43 -3.11 8.09 -13.24
C SER A 43 -3.55 9.11 -14.30
N LYS A 44 -4.64 9.83 -14.05
CA LYS A 44 -5.20 10.85 -14.95
C LYS A 44 -4.62 12.25 -14.71
N GLN A 45 -3.70 12.38 -13.76
CA GLN A 45 -3.17 13.66 -13.29
C GLN A 45 -4.26 14.67 -12.89
N GLY A 46 -5.35 14.18 -12.28
CA GLY A 46 -6.52 14.96 -11.92
C GLY A 46 -6.87 14.89 -10.44
N ASP A 47 -7.53 15.91 -9.90
CA ASP A 47 -7.90 15.97 -8.48
C ASP A 47 -9.01 14.93 -8.14
N PRO A 48 -8.82 14.07 -7.11
CA PRO A 48 -9.80 13.08 -6.68
C PRO A 48 -11.11 13.70 -6.18
N GLY A 49 -11.09 14.97 -5.76
CA GLY A 49 -12.26 15.74 -5.36
C GLY A 49 -13.28 15.93 -6.50
N ILE A 50 -12.84 15.87 -7.76
CA ILE A 50 -13.74 15.87 -8.92
C ILE A 50 -14.47 14.52 -9.01
N LEU A 51 -13.75 13.41 -8.79
CA LEU A 51 -14.31 12.05 -8.78
C LEU A 51 -15.14 11.76 -7.51
N HIS A 52 -14.91 12.51 -6.43
CA HIS A 52 -15.56 12.36 -5.14
C HIS A 52 -17.00 12.89 -5.08
N ARG A 53 -17.44 13.74 -6.03
CA ARG A 53 -18.75 14.43 -5.97
C ARG A 53 -19.95 13.48 -5.87
N GLU A 54 -19.77 12.19 -6.20
CA GLU A 54 -20.84 11.19 -6.23
C GLU A 54 -20.92 10.28 -4.98
N HIS A 55 -19.93 10.30 -4.07
CA HIS A 55 -19.84 9.31 -2.99
C HIS A 55 -20.29 9.83 -1.62
N LYS A 56 -21.30 9.17 -1.02
CA LYS A 56 -21.89 9.54 0.28
C LYS A 56 -21.20 8.90 1.50
N HIS A 57 -20.30 7.94 1.32
CA HIS A 57 -19.74 7.15 2.43
C HIS A 57 -18.77 7.99 3.30
N PRO A 58 -19.03 8.22 4.61
CA PRO A 58 -18.24 9.12 5.45
C PRO A 58 -16.74 8.79 5.51
N LEU A 59 -16.39 7.50 5.63
CA LEU A 59 -14.97 7.08 5.65
C LEU A 59 -14.25 7.38 4.34
N VAL A 60 -14.91 7.22 3.18
CA VAL A 60 -14.31 7.55 1.88
C VAL A 60 -13.99 9.04 1.84
N LYS A 61 -14.93 9.89 2.31
CA LYS A 61 -14.68 11.33 2.38
C LYS A 61 -13.47 11.67 3.24
N LYS A 62 -13.40 11.07 4.44
CA LYS A 62 -12.29 11.26 5.36
C LYS A 62 -10.96 10.85 4.73
N PHE A 63 -10.88 9.65 4.15
CA PHE A 63 -9.63 9.15 3.58
C PHE A 63 -9.16 9.98 2.37
N ILE A 64 -10.09 10.39 1.49
CA ILE A 64 -9.77 11.26 0.35
C ILE A 64 -9.29 12.63 0.83
N GLN A 65 -9.97 13.22 1.82
CA GLN A 65 -9.55 14.51 2.38
C GLN A 65 -8.15 14.43 2.98
N ASN A 66 -7.89 13.42 3.82
CA ASN A 66 -6.58 13.21 4.42
C ASN A 66 -5.49 12.95 3.36
N ALA A 67 -5.79 12.19 2.30
CA ALA A 67 -4.86 11.97 1.19
C ALA A 67 -4.52 13.27 0.47
N LYS A 68 -5.51 14.15 0.23
CA LYS A 68 -5.29 15.46 -0.39
C LYS A 68 -4.43 16.36 0.49
N GLU A 69 -4.75 16.45 1.78
CA GLU A 69 -3.99 17.27 2.73
C GLU A 69 -2.53 16.83 2.80
N ILE A 70 -2.28 15.52 2.91
CA ILE A 70 -0.95 14.94 2.86
C ILE A 70 -0.26 15.29 1.53
N ALA A 71 -0.92 15.06 0.39
CA ALA A 71 -0.33 15.29 -0.92
C ALA A 71 0.07 16.76 -1.15
N TYR A 72 -0.82 17.72 -0.84
CA TYR A 72 -0.53 19.14 -1.02
C TYR A 72 0.45 19.71 0.02
N LYS A 73 0.59 19.06 1.19
CA LYS A 73 1.63 19.40 2.17
C LYS A 73 3.02 18.99 1.68
N GLU A 74 3.11 17.83 1.02
CA GLU A 74 4.39 17.25 0.58
C GLU A 74 4.81 17.72 -0.82
N TYR A 75 3.85 18.09 -1.68
CA TYR A 75 4.11 18.45 -3.08
C TYR A 75 3.29 19.68 -3.48
N PRO A 76 3.91 20.69 -4.12
CA PRO A 76 3.17 21.80 -4.71
C PRO A 76 2.19 21.35 -5.82
N GLN A 77 2.58 20.34 -6.60
CA GLN A 77 1.80 19.77 -7.72
C GLN A 77 1.81 18.23 -7.63
N PRO A 78 1.06 17.63 -6.70
CA PRO A 78 1.18 16.20 -6.39
C PRO A 78 0.88 15.28 -7.58
N TYR A 79 -0.04 15.66 -8.46
CA TYR A 79 -0.46 14.82 -9.59
C TYR A 79 0.58 14.72 -10.70
N ASP A 80 1.50 15.67 -10.79
CA ASP A 80 2.59 15.64 -11.77
C ASP A 80 3.78 14.81 -11.26
N LYS A 81 3.88 14.67 -9.93
CA LYS A 81 5.03 14.05 -9.25
C LYS A 81 4.78 12.63 -8.81
N LEU A 82 3.52 12.21 -8.75
CA LEU A 82 3.14 10.92 -8.16
C LEU A 82 2.52 10.01 -9.21
N LYS A 83 3.09 8.81 -9.36
CA LYS A 83 2.64 7.83 -10.34
C LYS A 83 2.16 6.53 -9.68
N PRO A 84 0.92 6.10 -9.92
CA PRO A 84 0.44 4.81 -9.45
C PRO A 84 1.25 3.67 -10.06
N LEU A 85 1.71 2.76 -9.21
CA LEU A 85 2.40 1.56 -9.64
C LEU A 85 1.68 0.32 -9.14
N LYS A 86 1.41 -0.57 -10.08
CA LYS A 86 0.96 -1.94 -9.80
C LYS A 86 2.07 -2.89 -10.25
N THR A 87 2.57 -3.67 -9.32
CA THR A 87 3.60 -4.69 -9.58
C THR A 87 3.21 -6.02 -8.93
N ASN A 88 3.88 -7.08 -9.35
CA ASN A 88 3.78 -8.38 -8.70
C ASN A 88 5.16 -8.82 -8.24
N ILE A 89 5.25 -9.29 -7.01
CA ILE A 89 6.43 -9.97 -6.48
C ILE A 89 6.30 -11.44 -6.88
N ILE A 90 7.20 -11.90 -7.75
CA ILE A 90 7.20 -13.25 -8.32
C ILE A 90 7.90 -14.19 -7.34
N ILE A 91 7.13 -15.09 -6.73
CA ILE A 91 7.65 -16.02 -5.72
C ILE A 91 8.23 -17.25 -6.40
N ASP A 92 7.47 -17.82 -7.34
CA ASP A 92 7.85 -18.93 -8.21
C ASP A 92 6.93 -18.97 -9.43
N LYS A 93 7.00 -20.05 -10.23
CA LYS A 93 6.17 -20.24 -11.44
C LYS A 93 4.66 -20.30 -11.15
N GLU A 94 4.29 -20.65 -9.93
CA GLU A 94 2.90 -20.90 -9.54
C GLU A 94 2.31 -19.76 -8.72
N ARG A 95 3.12 -18.97 -8.01
CA ARG A 95 2.69 -18.01 -7.01
C ARG A 95 3.31 -16.64 -7.22
N ARG A 96 2.48 -15.61 -7.06
CA ARG A 96 2.90 -14.21 -7.00
C ARG A 96 2.12 -13.42 -5.96
N ILE A 97 2.71 -12.37 -5.43
CA ILE A 97 2.04 -11.41 -4.54
C ILE A 97 1.77 -10.13 -5.32
N SER A 98 0.52 -9.68 -5.38
CA SER A 98 0.17 -8.41 -6.00
C SER A 98 0.41 -7.26 -5.02
N PHE A 99 1.16 -6.25 -5.46
CA PHE A 99 1.50 -5.06 -4.68
C PHE A 99 1.09 -3.80 -5.46
N LYS A 100 0.57 -2.82 -4.73
CA LYS A 100 0.21 -1.51 -5.28
C LYS A 100 0.80 -0.43 -4.39
N CYS A 101 1.39 0.58 -5.01
CA CYS A 101 1.92 1.75 -4.36
C CYS A 101 1.82 2.96 -5.29
N ILE A 102 2.32 4.09 -4.83
CA ILE A 102 2.53 5.30 -5.63
C ILE A 102 4.04 5.55 -5.62
N GLU A 103 4.63 5.69 -6.80
CA GLU A 103 6.03 6.09 -6.99
C GLU A 103 6.11 7.62 -6.98
N ASP A 104 7.09 8.15 -6.25
CA ASP A 104 7.51 9.55 -6.38
C ASP A 104 8.49 9.67 -7.56
N LEU A 105 8.16 10.50 -8.54
CA LEU A 105 8.97 10.65 -9.75
C LEU A 105 10.19 11.56 -9.54
N ASP A 106 10.20 12.37 -8.49
CA ASP A 106 11.29 13.30 -8.19
C ASP A 106 12.24 12.77 -7.11
N ALA A 107 11.88 11.70 -6.41
CA ALA A 107 12.67 11.13 -5.32
C ALA A 107 12.65 9.60 -5.34
N PRO A 108 13.71 8.91 -4.89
CA PRO A 108 13.78 7.45 -4.79
C PRO A 108 12.91 6.92 -3.63
N LYS A 109 11.59 7.10 -3.74
CA LYS A 109 10.64 6.90 -2.66
C LYS A 109 9.34 6.29 -3.18
N ILE A 110 8.83 5.31 -2.44
CA ILE A 110 7.47 4.79 -2.66
C ILE A 110 6.54 5.21 -1.53
N ILE A 111 5.27 5.38 -1.90
CA ILE A 111 4.18 5.75 -1.01
C ILE A 111 3.17 4.59 -0.97
N ILE A 112 2.87 4.14 0.25
CA ILE A 112 1.89 3.11 0.55
C ILE A 112 0.71 3.78 1.24
N LEU A 113 -0.48 3.64 0.67
CA LEU A 113 -1.71 4.14 1.27
C LEU A 113 -2.14 3.18 2.38
N ASN A 114 -1.99 3.60 3.63
CA ASN A 114 -2.44 2.85 4.80
C ASN A 114 -3.78 3.37 5.29
N PHE A 115 -4.71 2.46 5.56
CA PHE A 115 -6.04 2.77 6.07
C PHE A 115 -6.24 2.28 7.51
N GLY A 116 -5.38 1.37 7.96
CA GLY A 116 -5.52 0.65 9.22
C GLY A 116 -4.73 1.26 10.37
N ARG A 117 -4.35 0.41 11.33
CA ARG A 117 -3.56 0.82 12.50
C ARG A 117 -2.11 1.07 12.11
N GLU A 118 -1.48 2.03 12.78
CA GLU A 118 -0.07 2.40 12.53
C GLU A 118 0.92 1.55 13.31
N GLU A 119 0.43 0.79 14.30
CA GLU A 119 1.23 0.01 15.27
C GLU A 119 2.15 -1.04 14.63
N ASN A 120 1.81 -1.53 13.44
CA ASN A 120 2.53 -2.62 12.77
C ASN A 120 3.31 -2.16 11.52
N LEU A 121 3.39 -0.85 11.26
CA LEU A 121 3.98 -0.36 10.01
C LEU A 121 5.44 -0.74 9.86
N TYR A 122 6.21 -0.75 10.96
CA TYR A 122 7.62 -1.19 10.91
C TYR A 122 7.73 -2.65 10.49
N GLN A 123 6.92 -3.54 11.06
CA GLN A 123 6.94 -4.96 10.75
C GLN A 123 6.44 -5.22 9.33
N GLU A 124 5.40 -4.52 8.87
CA GLU A 124 4.95 -4.56 7.47
C GLU A 124 6.05 -4.10 6.51
N THR A 125 6.78 -3.03 6.87
CA THR A 125 7.92 -2.53 6.09
C THR A 125 9.02 -3.58 6.02
N SER A 126 9.40 -4.18 7.15
CA SER A 126 10.40 -5.25 7.23
C SER A 126 10.05 -6.45 6.35
N ALA A 127 8.76 -6.83 6.32
CA ALA A 127 8.28 -7.89 5.43
C ALA A 127 8.31 -7.48 3.95
N LEU A 128 7.98 -6.22 3.62
CA LEU A 128 8.05 -5.69 2.26
C LEU A 128 9.49 -5.61 1.75
N VAL A 129 10.42 -5.12 2.56
CA VAL A 129 11.85 -5.06 2.24
C VAL A 129 12.38 -6.47 1.99
N GLY A 130 12.04 -7.43 2.84
CA GLY A 130 12.37 -8.84 2.60
C GLY A 130 11.82 -9.37 1.28
N LEU A 131 10.56 -9.03 0.95
CA LEU A 131 9.96 -9.41 -0.34
C LEU A 131 10.69 -8.79 -1.54
N PHE A 132 11.11 -7.53 -1.46
CA PHE A 132 11.81 -6.85 -2.55
C PHE A 132 13.25 -7.33 -2.71
N ASN A 133 13.93 -7.66 -1.61
CA ASN A 133 15.31 -8.14 -1.65
C ASN A 133 15.41 -9.59 -2.16
N GLU A 134 14.41 -10.43 -1.87
CA GLU A 134 14.49 -11.88 -2.12
C GLU A 134 13.85 -12.34 -3.43
N PHE A 135 13.01 -11.50 -4.06
CA PHE A 135 12.16 -11.90 -5.17
C PHE A 135 12.10 -10.85 -6.28
N GLN A 136 11.89 -11.33 -7.51
CA GLN A 136 11.79 -10.46 -8.68
C GLN A 136 10.44 -9.74 -8.73
N LEU A 137 10.46 -8.50 -9.19
CA LEU A 137 9.25 -7.72 -9.49
C LEU A 137 8.89 -7.81 -10.97
N SER A 138 7.60 -7.98 -11.30
CA SER A 138 7.15 -8.00 -12.68
C SER A 138 7.31 -6.64 -13.37
N ASN A 139 7.06 -5.58 -12.62
CA ASN A 139 7.38 -4.20 -13.00
C ASN A 139 8.38 -3.69 -11.97
N PRO A 140 9.67 -3.57 -12.32
CA PRO A 140 10.68 -3.05 -11.43
C PRO A 140 10.29 -1.65 -10.93
N ILE A 141 10.51 -1.43 -9.64
CA ILE A 141 10.48 -0.10 -9.05
C ILE A 141 11.86 0.50 -9.28
N CYS A 142 11.98 1.81 -9.51
CA CYS A 142 13.26 2.50 -9.49
C CYS A 142 13.98 2.28 -8.13
N SER A 143 15.21 2.77 -7.99
CA SER A 143 15.93 2.72 -6.72
C SER A 143 15.06 3.25 -5.57
N ILE A 144 14.83 2.43 -4.54
CA ILE A 144 14.05 2.80 -3.35
C ILE A 144 15.02 3.09 -2.22
N GLU A 145 15.04 4.35 -1.77
CA GLU A 145 15.75 4.79 -0.56
C GLU A 145 14.78 5.00 0.61
N GLN A 146 13.51 5.30 0.33
CA GLN A 146 12.52 5.58 1.37
C GLN A 146 11.16 4.92 1.09
N ILE A 147 10.54 4.38 2.13
CA ILE A 147 9.16 3.89 2.14
C ILE A 147 8.33 4.81 3.02
N CYS A 148 7.30 5.42 2.44
CA CYS A 148 6.38 6.32 3.13
C CYS A 148 4.99 5.72 3.23
N TYR A 149 4.43 5.71 4.42
CA TYR A 149 3.04 5.34 4.67
C TYR A 149 2.21 6.60 4.85
N TRP A 150 1.26 6.80 3.94
CA TRP A 150 0.21 7.79 4.11
C TRP A 150 -0.92 7.16 4.89
N CYS A 151 -1.02 7.49 6.17
CA CYS A 151 -1.98 6.93 7.10
C CYS A 151 -3.30 7.70 6.97
N LEU A 152 -4.12 7.31 6.01
CA LEU A 152 -5.34 8.03 5.65
C LEU A 152 -6.39 8.00 6.76
N GLY A 153 -6.31 7.05 7.70
CA GLY A 153 -7.18 7.01 8.89
C GLY A 153 -6.93 8.15 9.87
N SER A 154 -5.68 8.56 10.04
CA SER A 154 -5.24 9.59 10.99
C SER A 154 -4.88 10.93 10.33
N GLY A 155 -4.51 10.92 9.05
CA GLY A 155 -3.93 12.07 8.35
C GLY A 155 -2.41 12.19 8.51
N ASN A 156 -1.75 11.19 9.11
CA ASN A 156 -0.31 11.22 9.36
C ASN A 156 0.51 10.62 8.22
N ILE A 157 1.81 10.94 8.22
CA ILE A 157 2.82 10.33 7.36
C ILE A 157 3.85 9.65 8.25
N VAL A 158 4.10 8.37 8.01
CA VAL A 158 5.19 7.62 8.65
C VAL A 158 6.22 7.29 7.57
N ARG A 159 7.51 7.48 7.86
CA ARG A 159 8.60 7.28 6.90
C ARG A 159 9.64 6.32 7.46
N PHE A 160 10.14 5.45 6.60
CA PHE A 160 11.23 4.54 6.89
C PHE A 160 12.28 4.66 5.79
N ASN A 161 13.54 4.78 6.16
CA ASN A 161 14.65 4.63 5.21
C ASN A 161 14.81 3.15 4.90
N PHE A 162 14.91 2.80 3.62
CA PHE A 162 14.99 1.42 3.16
C PHE A 162 16.20 0.68 3.72
N SER A 163 17.33 1.38 3.87
CA SER A 163 18.59 0.85 4.42
C SER A 163 18.53 0.51 5.91
N ASP A 164 17.61 1.14 6.64
CA ASP A 164 17.58 1.09 8.11
C ASP A 164 16.61 0.01 8.63
N ILE A 165 16.00 -0.75 7.71
CA ILE A 165 15.01 -1.78 8.01
C ILE A 165 15.63 -3.15 7.86
N ASP A 166 15.63 -3.92 8.96
CA ASP A 166 16.01 -5.32 8.93
C ASP A 166 14.98 -6.13 8.13
N PRO A 167 15.36 -6.80 7.03
CA PRO A 167 14.43 -7.52 6.18
C PRO A 167 13.95 -8.83 6.82
N PHE A 168 12.71 -9.23 6.52
CA PHE A 168 12.27 -10.58 6.82
C PHE A 168 13.11 -11.60 6.06
N PRO A 169 13.58 -12.69 6.72
CA PRO A 169 14.35 -13.71 6.05
C PRO A 169 13.46 -14.49 5.07
N ARG A 170 14.05 -14.86 3.92
CA ARG A 170 13.39 -15.65 2.86
C ARG A 170 12.57 -16.83 3.38
N LYS A 171 13.15 -17.61 4.30
CA LYS A 171 12.49 -18.80 4.88
C LYS A 171 11.14 -18.46 5.51
N ARG A 172 11.08 -17.39 6.31
CA ARG A 172 9.84 -16.93 6.96
C ARG A 172 8.80 -16.49 5.94
N ILE A 173 9.22 -15.79 4.88
CA ILE A 173 8.31 -15.37 3.80
C ILE A 173 7.67 -16.60 3.12
N LEU A 174 8.48 -17.62 2.79
CA LEU A 174 7.99 -18.85 2.13
C LEU A 174 7.04 -19.66 3.04
N GLU A 175 7.31 -19.72 4.33
CA GLU A 175 6.41 -20.36 5.31
C GLU A 175 5.03 -19.69 5.33
N ILE A 176 4.99 -18.36 5.37
CA ILE A 176 3.73 -17.59 5.33
C ILE A 176 2.99 -17.82 4.01
N ILE A 177 3.70 -17.78 2.88
CA ILE A 177 3.07 -17.97 1.56
C ILE A 177 2.48 -19.37 1.44
N THR A 178 3.16 -20.38 1.98
CA THR A 178 2.69 -21.78 1.94
C THR A 178 1.42 -21.96 2.77
N SER A 179 1.35 -21.37 3.97
CA SER A 179 0.17 -21.48 4.83
C SER A 179 -1.09 -20.85 4.25
N ILE A 180 -0.97 -19.77 3.46
CA ILE A 180 -2.13 -19.11 2.80
C ILE A 180 -2.44 -19.65 1.40
N SER A 181 -1.58 -20.52 0.88
CA SER A 181 -1.70 -21.15 -0.44
C SER A 181 -2.29 -22.55 -0.39
N SER A 182 -2.17 -23.21 0.76
CA SER A 182 -2.87 -24.45 1.12
C SER A 182 -4.39 -24.25 1.13
#